data_AF-A0AAD9UT43-F1
#
_entry.id   AF-A0AAD9UT43-F1
#
_cell.length_a   1.000
_cell.length_b   1.000
_cell.length_c   1.000
_cell.angle_alpha   90.00
_cell.angle_beta   90.00
_cell.angle_gamma   90.00
#
_symmetry.space_group_name_H-M   'P 1'
#
loop_
_entity.id
_entity.type
_entity.pdbx_description
1 polymer ?
#
loop_
_entity_poly.entity_id
_entity_poly.type
_entity_poly.pdbx_seq_one_letter_code
_entity_poly.pdbx_strand_id
1 'polypeptide(L)'
;MVDSCEDKTSFLQSNIQTGLGFLASIKTKTMHITEPLLINQRVKSLINKRKSALSLGDKDEFHQLRNLENRECKACWSKHYIRGAEHLKECSPAQWWTEVKKLSGTSKASGATDNIIKSLEHLNTGDVVETTGTSLPNCVNEGFLIPMKDFQP
;
A
#
# COMPACT_ATOMS: atom_id res chain seq x y z
N MET A 1 -30.46 11.91 -23.26
CA MET A 1 -30.46 13.34 -22.86
C MET A 1 -29.92 13.40 -21.46
N VAL A 2 -28.71 13.94 -21.31
CA VAL A 2 -28.01 14.15 -20.03
C VAL A 2 -27.96 15.67 -19.89
N ASP A 3 -29.10 16.26 -19.53
CA ASP A 3 -29.34 17.69 -19.73
C ASP A 3 -29.15 18.50 -18.43
N SER A 4 -29.00 17.84 -17.27
CA SER A 4 -28.63 18.50 -16.02
C SER A 4 -27.11 18.40 -15.73
N CYS A 5 -26.56 19.43 -15.08
CA CYS A 5 -25.20 19.41 -14.52
C CYS A 5 -24.99 18.19 -13.59
N GLU A 6 -26.04 17.80 -12.89
CA GLU A 6 -26.08 16.63 -12.01
C GLU A 6 -25.95 15.31 -12.79
N ASP A 7 -26.60 15.21 -13.95
CA ASP A 7 -26.51 14.03 -14.82
C ASP A 7 -25.10 13.88 -15.40
N LYS A 8 -24.47 15.00 -15.80
CA LYS A 8 -23.09 15.01 -16.30
C LYS A 8 -22.08 14.62 -15.22
N THR A 9 -22.30 15.09 -13.99
CA THR A 9 -21.45 14.74 -12.83
C THR A 9 -21.61 13.27 -12.47
N SER A 10 -22.84 12.77 -12.46
CA SER A 10 -23.16 11.36 -12.19
C SER A 10 -22.57 10.44 -13.25
N PHE A 11 -22.64 10.85 -14.52
CA PHE A 11 -22.01 10.13 -15.63
C PHE A 11 -20.48 10.07 -15.45
N LEU A 12 -19.82 11.20 -15.18
CA LEU A 12 -18.37 11.24 -14.94
C LEU A 12 -17.97 10.34 -13.76
N GLN A 13 -18.71 10.40 -12.65
CA GLN A 13 -18.47 9.57 -11.48
C GLN A 13 -18.59 8.08 -11.82
N SER A 14 -19.63 7.69 -12.59
CA SER A 14 -19.83 6.32 -13.05
C SER A 14 -18.69 5.82 -13.94
N ASN A 15 -18.20 6.68 -14.85
CA ASN A 15 -17.05 6.36 -15.71
C ASN A 15 -15.77 6.15 -14.91
N ILE A 16 -15.48 7.04 -13.96
CA ILE A 16 -14.31 6.93 -13.08
C ILE A 16 -14.41 5.65 -12.25
N GLN A 17 -15.58 5.35 -11.68
CA GLN A 17 -15.79 4.15 -10.87
C GLN A 17 -15.65 2.86 -11.69
N THR A 18 -16.15 2.86 -12.93
CA THR A 18 -16.05 1.72 -13.84
C THR A 18 -14.60 1.48 -14.27
N GLY A 19 -13.88 2.53 -14.69
CA GLY A 19 -12.47 2.43 -15.04
C GLY A 19 -11.59 2.02 -13.85
N LEU A 20 -11.85 2.57 -12.66
CA LEU A 20 -11.17 2.14 -11.43
C LEU A 20 -11.50 0.69 -11.08
N GLY A 21 -12.75 0.24 -11.27
CA GLY A 21 -13.15 -1.15 -11.04
C GLY A 21 -12.49 -2.13 -12.00
N PHE A 22 -12.20 -1.70 -13.23
CA PHE A 22 -11.44 -2.48 -14.21
C PHE A 22 -9.96 -2.60 -13.83
N LEU A 23 -9.34 -1.52 -13.32
CA LEU A 23 -7.93 -1.51 -12.91
C LEU A 23 -7.67 -2.13 -11.54
N ALA A 24 -8.58 -1.91 -10.62
CA ALA A 24 -8.51 -2.46 -9.28
C ALA A 24 -9.07 -3.89 -9.34
N SER A 25 -8.17 -4.87 -9.45
CA SER A 25 -8.53 -6.20 -8.97
C SER A 25 -9.00 -6.03 -7.52
N ILE A 26 -10.29 -6.22 -7.24
CA ILE A 26 -10.85 -6.31 -5.88
C ILE A 26 -10.36 -7.65 -5.29
N LYS A 27 -9.05 -7.76 -5.17
CA LYS A 27 -8.41 -8.69 -4.26
C LYS A 27 -7.76 -7.75 -3.28
N THR A 28 -8.19 -7.86 -2.03
CA THR A 28 -7.47 -7.37 -0.86
C THR A 28 -6.06 -7.95 -0.91
N LYS A 29 -5.18 -7.32 -1.70
CA LYS A 29 -3.76 -7.54 -1.60
C LYS A 29 -3.41 -6.91 -0.28
N THR A 30 -3.22 -7.75 0.73
CA THR A 30 -2.49 -7.38 1.94
C THR A 30 -1.17 -6.81 1.46
N MET A 31 -1.12 -5.49 1.34
CA MET A 31 0.09 -4.79 0.97
C MET A 31 1.07 -5.03 2.10
N HIS A 32 2.01 -5.94 1.90
CA HIS A 32 3.28 -5.88 2.61
C HIS A 32 4.06 -4.67 2.03
N ILE A 33 3.60 -3.45 2.29
CA ILE A 33 4.43 -2.24 2.17
C ILE A 33 5.41 -2.36 3.31
N THR A 34 6.47 -3.15 3.14
CA THR A 34 7.68 -3.07 3.93
C THR A 34 7.36 -2.85 5.41
N GLU A 35 6.30 -3.50 5.90
CA GLU A 35 5.66 -3.02 7.12
C GLU A 35 6.63 -3.54 8.15
N PRO A 36 7.42 -2.65 8.78
CA PRO A 36 8.46 -3.14 9.65
C PRO A 36 7.70 -4.00 10.66
N LEU A 37 8.27 -5.16 11.03
CA LEU A 37 7.67 -6.20 11.90
C LEU A 37 7.23 -5.69 13.30
N LEU A 38 7.16 -4.37 13.46
CA LEU A 38 6.80 -3.51 14.57
C LEU A 38 5.35 -3.61 15.00
N ILE A 39 4.46 -4.16 14.18
CA ILE A 39 3.08 -4.38 14.60
C ILE A 39 2.91 -5.79 15.14
N ASN A 40 3.64 -6.11 16.22
CA ASN A 40 3.34 -7.31 16.99
C ASN A 40 1.91 -7.21 17.56
N GLN A 41 1.30 -8.35 17.90
CA GLN A 41 -0.08 -8.38 18.40
C GLN A 41 -0.27 -7.50 19.64
N ARG A 42 0.78 -7.28 20.43
CA ARG A 42 0.77 -6.43 21.61
C ARG A 42 0.62 -4.95 21.24
N VAL A 43 1.38 -4.45 20.27
CA VAL A 43 1.26 -3.07 19.74
C VAL A 43 -0.13 -2.87 19.12
N LYS A 44 -0.67 -3.84 18.35
CA LYS A 44 -2.06 -3.77 17.84
C LYS A 44 -3.06 -3.62 18.99
N SER A 45 -2.90 -4.43 20.04
CA SER A 45 -3.79 -4.41 21.19
C SER A 45 -3.75 -3.06 21.93
N LEU A 46 -2.57 -2.44 22.04
CA LEU A 46 -2.38 -1.15 22.70
C LEU A 46 -2.99 -0.01 21.89
N ILE A 47 -2.82 -0.02 20.56
CA ILE A 47 -3.45 0.95 19.67
C ILE A 47 -4.98 0.87 19.79
N ASN A 48 -5.54 -0.35 19.80
CA ASN A 48 -6.99 -0.53 19.93
C ASN A 48 -7.50 -0.04 21.28
N LYS A 49 -6.84 -0.41 22.39
CA LYS A 49 -7.20 0.10 23.73
C LYS A 49 -7.10 1.61 23.81
N ARG A 50 -6.06 2.21 23.22
CA ARG A 50 -5.89 3.67 23.19
C ARG A 50 -7.00 4.36 22.42
N LYS A 51 -7.42 3.80 21.29
CA LYS A 51 -8.57 4.30 20.53
C LYS A 51 -9.86 4.21 21.35
N SER A 52 -10.07 3.11 22.07
CA SER A 52 -11.20 2.96 22.99
C SER A 52 -11.16 4.01 24.09
N ALA A 53 -10.06 4.17 24.83
CA ALA A 53 -9.91 5.19 25.87
C ALA A 53 -10.19 6.61 25.34
N LEU A 54 -9.70 6.93 24.14
CA LEU A 54 -9.98 8.21 23.48
C LEU A 54 -11.49 8.39 23.19
N SER A 55 -12.16 7.35 22.71
CA SER A 55 -13.60 7.40 22.42
C SER A 55 -14.47 7.53 23.68
N LEU A 56 -14.00 6.99 24.81
CA LEU A 56 -14.63 7.12 26.13
C LEU A 56 -14.32 8.47 26.81
N GLY A 57 -13.40 9.27 26.25
CA GLY A 57 -12.96 10.53 26.84
C GLY A 57 -12.03 10.37 28.04
N ASP A 58 -11.54 9.16 28.33
CA ASP A 58 -10.59 8.89 29.40
C ASP A 58 -9.18 9.30 28.96
N LYS A 59 -8.80 10.53 29.34
CA LYS A 59 -7.50 11.11 28.99
C LYS A 59 -6.35 10.45 29.75
N ASP A 60 -6.56 10.03 30.99
CA ASP A 60 -5.51 9.44 31.81
C ASP A 60 -5.12 8.06 31.29
N GLU A 61 -6.12 7.21 31.00
CA GLU A 61 -5.89 5.92 30.37
C GLU A 61 -5.28 6.08 28.97
N PHE A 62 -5.74 7.05 28.18
CA PHE A 62 -5.14 7.36 26.88
C PHE A 62 -3.65 7.69 26.98
N HIS A 63 -3.25 8.55 27.92
CA HIS A 63 -1.84 8.94 28.10
C HIS A 63 -0.98 7.75 28.56
N GLN A 64 -1.48 6.93 29.47
CA GLN A 64 -0.80 5.71 29.91
C GLN A 64 -0.60 4.73 28.76
N LEU A 65 -1.65 4.47 27.98
CA LEU A 65 -1.61 3.55 26.84
C LEU A 65 -0.68 4.05 25.73
N ARG A 66 -0.67 5.36 25.45
CA ARG A 66 0.29 5.97 24.50
C ARG A 66 1.74 5.75 24.94
N ASN A 67 2.02 5.94 26.23
CA ASN A 67 3.37 5.74 26.76
C ASN A 67 3.78 4.27 26.72
N LEU A 68 2.86 3.36 27.02
CA LEU A 68 3.10 1.92 26.94
C LEU A 68 3.32 1.47 25.49
N GLU A 69 2.51 1.95 24.55
CA GLU A 69 2.68 1.73 23.10
C GLU A 69 4.07 2.19 22.64
N ASN A 70 4.48 3.41 23.01
CA ASN A 70 5.81 3.93 22.67
C ASN A 70 6.95 3.07 23.23
N ARG A 71 6.83 2.57 24.46
CA ARG A 71 7.83 1.68 25.07
C ARG A 71 7.93 0.36 24.33
N GLU A 72 6.80 -0.26 24.01
CA GLU A 72 6.74 -1.51 23.24
C GLU A 72 7.32 -1.33 21.84
N CYS A 73 6.99 -0.23 21.16
CA CYS A 73 7.59 0.12 19.87
C CYS A 73 9.11 0.23 20.00
N LYS A 74 9.64 1.02 20.96
CA LYS A 74 11.09 1.14 21.18
C LYS A 74 11.76 -0.20 21.48
N ALA A 75 11.14 -1.05 22.29
CA ALA A 75 11.65 -2.38 22.59
C ALA A 75 11.69 -3.27 21.34
N CYS A 76 10.65 -3.20 20.50
CA CYS A 76 10.61 -3.92 19.23
C CYS A 76 11.70 -3.43 18.26
N TRP A 77 11.85 -2.12 18.12
CA TRP A 77 12.93 -1.49 17.34
C TRP A 77 14.31 -1.93 17.81
N SER A 78 14.56 -1.92 19.13
CA SER A 78 15.83 -2.36 19.71
C SER A 78 16.15 -3.81 19.36
N LYS A 79 15.18 -4.73 19.55
CA LYS A 79 15.35 -6.15 19.20
C LYS A 79 15.61 -6.35 17.72
N HIS A 80 14.90 -5.62 16.86
CA HIS A 80 15.09 -5.69 15.41
C HIS A 80 16.50 -5.27 15.01
N TYR A 81 16.98 -4.14 15.52
CA TYR A 81 18.34 -3.67 15.24
C TYR A 81 19.42 -4.57 15.82
N ILE A 82 19.25 -5.10 17.03
CA ILE A 82 20.20 -6.03 17.65
C ILE A 82 20.30 -7.30 16.79
N ARG A 83 19.16 -7.92 16.45
CA ARG A 83 19.13 -9.13 15.60
C ARG A 83 19.74 -8.88 14.21
N GLY A 84 19.44 -7.73 13.62
CA GLY A 84 20.04 -7.32 12.35
C GLY A 84 21.55 -7.20 12.48
N ALA A 85 22.04 -6.46 13.48
CA ALA A 85 23.46 -6.25 13.72
C ALA A 85 24.23 -7.54 14.08
N GLU A 86 23.62 -8.46 14.81
CA GLU A 86 24.20 -9.78 15.12
C GLU A 86 24.49 -10.58 13.85
N HIS A 87 23.55 -10.62 12.91
CA HIS A 87 23.72 -11.35 11.65
C HIS A 87 24.76 -10.70 10.73
N LEU A 88 25.03 -9.41 10.92
CA LEU A 88 26.00 -8.66 10.11
C LEU A 88 27.45 -8.82 10.56
N LYS A 89 27.72 -9.44 11.72
CA LYS A 89 29.09 -9.71 12.21
C LYS A 89 29.85 -10.70 11.34
N GLU A 90 29.14 -11.55 10.60
CA GLU A 90 29.72 -12.60 9.74
C GLU A 90 29.74 -12.22 8.25
N CYS A 91 29.21 -11.06 7.88
CA CYS A 91 29.13 -10.62 6.48
C CYS A 91 30.36 -9.82 6.05
N SER A 92 30.64 -9.82 4.74
CA SER A 92 31.70 -8.96 4.17
C SER A 92 31.40 -7.47 4.39
N PRO A 93 32.40 -6.57 4.49
CA PRO A 93 32.18 -5.14 4.73
C PRO A 93 31.25 -4.44 3.72
N ALA A 94 31.25 -4.88 2.46
CA ALA A 94 30.37 -4.36 1.41
C ALA A 94 28.90 -4.76 1.63
N GLN A 95 28.66 -6.00 2.06
CA GLN A 95 27.33 -6.48 2.43
C GLN A 95 26.85 -5.82 3.72
N TRP A 96 27.73 -5.68 4.72
CA TRP A 96 27.45 -4.93 5.95
C TRP A 96 26.93 -3.52 5.66
N TRP A 97 27.65 -2.75 4.82
CA TRP A 97 27.24 -1.40 4.47
C TRP A 97 25.93 -1.35 3.68
N THR A 98 25.66 -2.36 2.86
CA THR A 98 24.39 -2.50 2.12
C THR A 98 23.21 -2.73 3.06
N GLU A 99 23.37 -3.62 4.03
CA GLU A 99 22.31 -3.93 5.01
C GLU A 99 22.11 -2.79 6.01
N VAL A 100 23.16 -2.09 6.44
CA VAL A 100 23.04 -0.86 7.25
C VAL A 100 22.24 0.22 6.52
N LYS A 101 22.44 0.37 5.20
CA LYS A 101 21.64 1.31 4.37
C LYS A 101 20.16 0.90 4.27
N LYS A 102 19.87 -0.40 4.23
CA LYS A 102 18.49 -0.91 4.28
C LYS A 102 17.84 -0.68 5.64
N LEU A 103 18.55 -0.99 6.74
CA LEU A 103 18.07 -0.85 8.12
C LEU A 103 17.85 0.60 8.55
N SER A 104 18.59 1.55 7.97
CA SER A 104 18.44 2.99 8.21
C SER A 104 17.39 3.66 7.31
N GLY A 105 16.81 2.92 6.35
CA GLY A 105 15.88 3.48 5.36
C GLY A 105 16.53 4.43 4.36
N THR A 106 17.87 4.47 4.30
CA THR A 106 18.63 5.32 3.36
C THR A 106 18.72 4.71 1.96
N SER A 107 18.43 3.41 1.81
CA SER A 107 18.12 2.82 0.51
C SER A 107 16.62 2.89 0.24
N LYS A 108 16.20 3.43 -0.91
CA LYS A 108 14.84 3.23 -1.40
C LYS A 108 14.59 1.73 -1.53
N ALA A 109 13.52 1.22 -0.91
CA ALA A 109 13.00 -0.08 -1.25
C ALA A 109 12.60 0.00 -2.74
N SER A 110 13.38 -0.64 -3.62
CA SER A 110 13.13 -0.71 -5.06
C SER A 110 11.70 -1.16 -5.40
N GLY A 111 11.01 -1.78 -4.45
CA GLY A 111 9.69 -2.38 -4.64
C GLY A 111 8.51 -1.42 -4.77
N ALA A 112 8.59 -0.13 -4.44
CA ALA A 112 7.36 0.70 -4.40
C ALA A 112 6.69 0.84 -5.78
N THR A 113 7.47 1.08 -6.83
CA THR A 113 6.99 1.11 -8.23
C THR A 113 6.78 -0.30 -8.79
N ASP A 114 7.67 -1.24 -8.46
CA ASP A 114 7.54 -2.64 -8.89
C ASP A 114 6.25 -3.29 -8.36
N ASN A 115 5.80 -2.93 -7.15
CA ASN A 115 4.58 -3.43 -6.54
C ASN A 115 3.32 -2.93 -7.26
N ILE A 116 3.35 -1.71 -7.82
CA ILE A 116 2.24 -1.16 -8.61
C ILE A 116 2.14 -1.91 -9.94
N ILE A 117 3.27 -2.08 -10.63
CA ILE A 117 3.31 -2.81 -11.91
C ILE A 117 2.89 -4.28 -11.72
N LYS A 118 3.42 -4.96 -10.68
CA LYS A 118 2.98 -6.31 -10.27
C LYS A 118 1.50 -6.38 -9.91
N SER A 119 0.92 -5.28 -9.44
CA SER A 119 -0.51 -5.25 -9.13
C SER A 119 -1.38 -5.27 -10.38
N LEU A 120 -0.87 -4.77 -11.50
CA LEU A 120 -1.52 -4.69 -12.80
C LEU A 120 -1.15 -5.86 -13.74
N GLU A 121 -0.33 -6.82 -13.32
CA GLU A 121 0.05 -8.00 -14.14
C GLU A 121 -1.15 -8.81 -14.66
N HIS A 122 -2.28 -8.80 -13.94
CA HIS A 122 -3.51 -9.46 -14.37
C HIS A 122 -4.13 -8.85 -15.65
N LEU A 123 -3.75 -7.62 -15.99
CA LEU A 123 -4.12 -6.95 -17.25
C LEU A 123 -3.16 -7.29 -18.39
N ASN A 124 -2.05 -7.96 -18.08
CA ASN A 124 -1.03 -8.41 -19.03
C ASN A 124 -1.28 -9.89 -19.40
N THR A 125 -2.49 -10.18 -19.87
CA THR A 125 -2.90 -11.53 -20.30
C THR A 125 -2.11 -11.93 -21.53
N GLY A 126 -1.02 -12.68 -21.34
CA GLY A 126 -0.10 -13.12 -22.38
C GLY A 126 -0.63 -14.21 -23.30
N ASP A 127 -1.77 -14.00 -23.95
CA ASP A 127 -2.35 -15.02 -24.84
C ASP A 127 -3.00 -14.46 -26.12
N VAL A 128 -2.50 -13.32 -26.63
CA VAL A 128 -2.78 -12.91 -28.02
C VAL A 128 -1.46 -12.65 -28.73
N VAL A 129 -1.14 -13.64 -29.58
CA VAL A 129 -0.31 -13.60 -30.77
C VAL A 129 0.14 -12.20 -31.19
N GLU A 130 1.43 -12.09 -31.49
CA GLU A 130 2.12 -11.02 -32.19
C GLU A 130 1.34 -10.43 -33.39
N THR A 131 0.34 -9.60 -33.14
CA THR A 131 -0.18 -8.59 -34.06
C THR A 131 -0.95 -7.58 -33.21
N THR A 132 -0.39 -6.38 -33.05
CA THR A 132 -0.84 -5.26 -32.19
C THR A 132 -0.46 -5.40 -30.71
N GLY A 133 0.70 -4.85 -30.36
CA GLY A 133 1.15 -4.76 -28.96
C GLY A 133 0.15 -4.01 -28.10
N THR A 134 -0.68 -4.73 -27.36
CA THR A 134 -1.56 -4.14 -26.35
C THR A 134 -0.70 -3.86 -25.11
N SER A 135 0.04 -2.76 -25.17
CA SER A 135 0.81 -2.26 -24.03
C SER A 135 -0.15 -2.00 -22.86
N LEU A 136 0.30 -2.22 -21.61
CA LEU A 136 -0.47 -1.91 -20.39
C LEU A 136 -1.21 -0.55 -20.45
N PRO A 137 -0.61 0.54 -20.98
CA PRO A 137 -1.32 1.79 -21.25
C PRO A 137 -2.60 1.67 -22.07
N ASN A 138 -2.63 0.81 -23.09
CA ASN A 138 -3.80 0.58 -23.92
C ASN A 138 -4.90 -0.13 -23.13
N CYS A 139 -4.55 -1.13 -22.30
CA CYS A 139 -5.51 -1.79 -21.41
C CYS A 139 -6.11 -0.79 -20.40
N VAL A 140 -5.27 0.09 -19.85
CA VAL A 140 -5.73 1.16 -18.95
C VAL A 140 -6.69 2.11 -19.66
N ASN A 141 -6.34 2.55 -20.87
CA ASN A 141 -7.18 3.45 -21.65
C ASN A 141 -8.53 2.81 -22.00
N GLU A 142 -8.56 1.54 -22.41
CA GLU A 142 -9.82 0.84 -22.71
C GLU A 142 -10.76 0.80 -21.50
N GLY A 143 -10.24 0.55 -20.30
CA GLY A 143 -11.06 0.55 -19.08
C GLY A 143 -11.83 1.86 -18.84
N PHE A 144 -11.23 3.00 -19.18
CA PHE A 144 -11.88 4.31 -19.07
C PHE A 144 -12.66 4.72 -20.32
N LEU A 145 -12.29 4.23 -21.51
CA LEU A 145 -12.92 4.61 -22.78
C LEU A 145 -14.17 3.79 -23.10
N ILE A 146 -14.27 2.53 -22.65
CA ILE A 146 -15.47 1.67 -22.83
C ILE A 146 -16.75 2.39 -22.37
N PRO A 147 -16.85 2.90 -21.13
CA PRO A 147 -18.07 3.56 -20.66
C PRO A 147 -18.30 4.94 -21.29
N MET A 148 -17.30 5.53 -21.94
CA MET A 148 -17.41 6.80 -22.66
C MET A 148 -17.96 6.67 -24.09
N LYS A 149 -18.12 5.45 -24.62
CA LYS A 149 -18.61 5.23 -26.01
C LYS A 149 -20.02 5.75 -26.24
N ASP A 150 -20.84 5.77 -25.20
CA ASP A 150 -22.23 6.23 -25.26
C ASP A 150 -22.38 7.72 -24.91
N PHE A 151 -21.28 8.44 -24.68
CA PHE A 151 -21.30 9.87 -24.42
C PHE A 151 -21.58 10.65 -25.71
N GLN A 152 -22.66 11.43 -25.71
CA GLN A 152 -22.91 12.43 -26.74
C GLN A 152 -22.73 13.84 -26.15
N PRO A 153 -21.93 14.73 -26.79
CA PRO A 153 -21.59 16.05 -26.26
C PRO A 153 -22.79 16.98 -26.02
#